data_AF-A0A401Q369-F1
#
_entry.id   AF-A0A401Q369-F1
#
_cell.length_a   1.000
_cell.length_b   1.000
_cell.length_c   1.000
_cell.angle_alpha   90.00
_cell.angle_beta   90.00
_cell.angle_gamma   90.00
#
_symmetry.space_group_name_H-M   'P 1'
#
loop_
_entity.id
_entity.type
_entity.pdbx_description
1 polymer ?
#
loop_
_entity_poly.entity_id
_entity_poly.type
_entity_poly.pdbx_seq_one_letter_code
_entity_poly.pdbx_strand_id
1 'polypeptide(L)'
;NGHRWQAIQDVLITDQDSLDLPNVNLMLELIIQKKQQLEAESQAAQLQILMEFLQEAKRNKKEQLDQLQKELKVLEEDIKRVEGLIFNETTGMYSPVSESTHVPNLDSTVPQFEAPSPSHSIIDSTEYSQPPGFGGSSQGKRQTWYNNTLASRRKRLTAHFEDLEQCYFSTRLSRLSDETRSVNQLEEFQECLSKFTRYSSVRPLATLSYANDLYNGSSIVSSIEFDRDCDFFAIAGVTKRIKVFEYGTVIQDAVDIHYPVNEMTCNSKISCISWSSYHKNLLASSDYEGTVILWDGFTGQRSKVYQEHEKRCWSVDFNLMDPKLLASGSDDAKVKLWSTNLDNSVASIEAKANVCCVKFSPTSRYHLAFGCAG
;
A
#
# COMPACT_ATOMS: atom_id res chain seq x y z
N ASN A 1 -49.59 -29.94 -41.84
CA ASN A 1 -48.92 -28.91 -42.68
C ASN A 1 -48.21 -29.45 -43.93
N GLY A 2 -47.77 -30.72 -44.01
CA GLY A 2 -47.09 -31.25 -45.22
C GLY A 2 -47.97 -31.39 -46.47
N HIS A 3 -49.20 -31.90 -46.32
CA HIS A 3 -50.09 -32.19 -47.47
C HIS A 3 -50.53 -30.97 -48.31
N ARG A 4 -50.57 -29.77 -47.73
CA ARG A 4 -50.93 -28.53 -48.46
C ARG A 4 -49.75 -27.92 -49.22
N TRP A 5 -48.52 -28.19 -48.80
CA TRP A 5 -47.31 -27.76 -49.52
C TRP A 5 -47.02 -28.66 -50.72
N GLN A 6 -47.35 -29.95 -50.62
CA GLN A 6 -47.36 -30.85 -51.78
C GLN A 6 -48.32 -30.38 -52.86
N ALA A 7 -49.51 -29.86 -52.50
CA ALA A 7 -50.43 -29.27 -53.48
C ALA A 7 -49.85 -28.03 -54.22
N ILE A 8 -49.01 -27.22 -53.55
CA ILE A 8 -48.32 -26.08 -54.19
C ILE A 8 -47.18 -26.57 -55.09
N GLN A 9 -46.41 -27.57 -54.65
CA GLN A 9 -45.39 -28.21 -55.49
C GLN A 9 -46.02 -28.86 -56.73
N ASP A 10 -47.14 -29.55 -56.59
CA ASP A 10 -47.85 -30.19 -57.70
C ASP A 10 -48.39 -29.14 -58.69
N VAL A 11 -48.90 -27.99 -58.21
CA VAL A 11 -49.35 -26.86 -59.06
C VAL A 11 -48.20 -26.13 -59.75
N LEU A 12 -47.02 -26.04 -59.11
CA LEU A 12 -45.81 -25.45 -59.71
C LEU A 12 -45.15 -26.39 -60.75
N ILE A 13 -45.43 -27.69 -60.69
CA ILE A 13 -44.88 -28.71 -61.60
C ILE A 13 -45.77 -28.91 -62.84
N THR A 14 -47.06 -28.54 -62.78
CA THR A 14 -47.99 -28.62 -63.93
C THR A 14 -48.04 -27.32 -64.76
N ASP A 15 -47.82 -27.47 -66.08
CA ASP A 15 -47.89 -26.51 -67.20
C ASP A 15 -48.22 -25.01 -66.91
N GLN A 16 -47.26 -24.16 -67.26
CA GLN A 16 -47.23 -22.69 -67.10
C GLN A 16 -48.31 -21.89 -67.86
N ASP A 17 -49.21 -22.51 -68.62
CA ASP A 17 -50.08 -21.82 -69.59
C ASP A 17 -51.59 -21.73 -69.23
N SER A 18 -52.03 -22.14 -68.04
CA SER A 18 -53.38 -21.78 -67.57
C SER A 18 -53.53 -21.73 -66.04
N LEU A 19 -52.86 -20.77 -65.41
CA LEU A 19 -53.20 -20.36 -64.05
C LEU A 19 -54.55 -19.62 -64.06
N ASP A 20 -55.64 -20.32 -63.78
CA ASP A 20 -56.95 -19.72 -63.62
C ASP A 20 -57.00 -18.78 -62.39
N LEU A 21 -57.88 -17.77 -62.43
CA LEU A 21 -58.04 -16.78 -61.36
C LEU A 21 -58.31 -17.43 -59.97
N PRO A 22 -59.07 -18.55 -59.86
CA PRO A 22 -59.22 -19.30 -58.63
C PRO A 22 -57.90 -19.84 -58.05
N ASN A 23 -57.01 -20.41 -58.87
CA ASN A 23 -55.73 -20.93 -58.42
C ASN A 23 -54.78 -19.83 -57.92
N VAL A 24 -54.79 -18.65 -58.58
CA VAL A 24 -54.02 -17.47 -58.13
C VAL A 24 -54.54 -16.96 -56.79
N ASN A 25 -55.86 -16.86 -56.60
CA ASN A 25 -56.46 -16.45 -55.32
C ASN A 25 -56.15 -17.44 -54.20
N LEU A 26 -56.20 -18.76 -54.47
CA LEU A 26 -55.84 -19.80 -53.52
C LEU A 26 -54.36 -19.68 -53.10
N MET A 27 -53.46 -19.41 -54.05
CA MET A 27 -52.04 -19.17 -53.77
C MET A 27 -51.84 -17.93 -52.88
N LEU A 28 -52.55 -16.84 -53.16
CA LEU A 28 -52.47 -15.59 -52.38
C LEU A 28 -52.94 -15.81 -50.93
N GLU A 29 -54.03 -16.54 -50.75
CA GLU A 29 -54.60 -16.87 -49.44
C GLU A 29 -53.64 -17.75 -48.62
N LEU A 30 -53.01 -18.73 -49.26
CA LEU A 30 -51.99 -19.57 -48.62
C LEU A 30 -50.73 -18.78 -48.24
N ILE A 31 -50.29 -17.81 -49.05
CA ILE A 31 -49.16 -16.93 -48.74
C ILE A 31 -49.48 -16.03 -47.54
N ILE A 32 -50.68 -15.44 -47.50
CA ILE A 32 -51.13 -14.62 -46.37
C ILE A 32 -51.20 -15.45 -45.09
N GLN A 33 -51.76 -16.66 -45.17
CA GLN A 33 -51.81 -17.58 -44.04
C GLN A 33 -50.41 -17.97 -43.56
N LYS A 34 -49.47 -18.21 -44.49
CA LYS A 34 -48.09 -18.56 -44.15
C LYS A 34 -47.33 -17.37 -43.56
N LYS A 35 -47.55 -16.15 -44.07
CA LYS A 35 -47.01 -14.91 -43.50
C LYS A 35 -47.49 -14.73 -42.06
N GLN A 36 -48.79 -14.84 -41.81
CA GLN A 36 -49.35 -14.75 -40.46
C GLN A 36 -48.77 -15.83 -39.52
N GLN A 37 -48.57 -17.05 -40.03
CA GLN A 37 -47.94 -18.12 -39.28
C GLN A 37 -46.49 -17.76 -38.90
N LEU A 38 -45.68 -17.30 -39.85
CA LEU A 38 -44.28 -16.91 -39.60
C LEU A 38 -44.17 -15.71 -38.67
N GLU A 39 -45.07 -14.74 -38.78
CA GLU A 39 -45.15 -13.60 -37.85
C GLU A 39 -45.51 -14.05 -36.43
N ALA A 40 -46.47 -14.98 -36.28
CA ALA A 40 -46.83 -15.56 -34.99
C ALA A 40 -45.69 -16.41 -34.40
N GLU A 41 -45.00 -17.21 -35.21
CA GLU A 41 -43.82 -17.99 -34.80
C GLU A 41 -42.67 -17.07 -34.37
N SER A 42 -42.44 -15.97 -35.10
CA SER A 42 -41.45 -14.94 -34.75
C SER A 42 -41.79 -14.23 -33.43
N GLN A 43 -43.05 -13.82 -33.25
CA GLN A 43 -43.52 -13.22 -32.00
C GLN A 43 -43.40 -14.19 -30.81
N ALA A 44 -43.76 -15.46 -31.01
CA ALA A 44 -43.61 -16.49 -29.98
C ALA A 44 -42.14 -16.69 -29.59
N ALA A 45 -41.23 -16.76 -30.57
CA ALA A 45 -39.79 -16.84 -30.32
C ALA A 45 -39.25 -15.62 -29.56
N GLN A 46 -39.68 -14.41 -29.92
CA GLN A 46 -39.32 -13.18 -29.19
C GLN A 46 -39.78 -13.20 -27.73
N LEU A 47 -41.02 -13.63 -27.47
CA LEU A 47 -41.55 -13.77 -26.12
C LEU A 47 -40.81 -14.84 -25.31
N GLN A 48 -40.39 -15.93 -25.96
CA GLN A 48 -39.62 -16.99 -25.30
C GLN A 48 -38.24 -16.48 -24.86
N ILE A 49 -37.50 -15.78 -25.73
CA ILE A 49 -36.21 -15.17 -25.38
C ILE A 49 -36.38 -14.15 -24.23
N LEU A 50 -37.44 -13.35 -24.27
CA LEU A 50 -37.74 -12.42 -23.19
C LEU A 50 -38.01 -13.14 -21.87
N MET A 51 -38.75 -14.26 -21.89
CA MET A 51 -39.02 -15.06 -20.70
C MET A 51 -37.72 -15.64 -20.11
N GLU A 52 -36.84 -16.19 -20.93
CA GLU A 52 -35.54 -16.72 -20.51
C GLU A 52 -34.69 -15.61 -19.88
N PHE A 53 -34.62 -14.44 -20.52
CA PHE A 53 -33.94 -13.27 -19.96
C PHE A 53 -34.52 -12.86 -18.60
N LEU A 54 -35.85 -12.80 -18.45
CA LEU A 54 -36.50 -12.41 -17.20
C LEU A 54 -36.25 -13.44 -16.08
N GLN A 55 -36.27 -14.73 -16.40
CA GLN A 55 -35.96 -15.80 -15.44
C GLN A 55 -34.51 -15.73 -14.98
N GLU A 56 -33.58 -15.50 -15.90
CA GLU A 56 -32.17 -15.36 -15.62
C GLU A 56 -31.86 -14.10 -14.82
N ALA A 57 -32.46 -12.96 -15.19
CA ALA A 57 -32.34 -11.72 -14.43
C ALA A 57 -32.89 -11.87 -13.01
N LYS A 58 -34.04 -12.54 -12.83
CA LYS A 58 -34.61 -12.86 -11.51
C LYS A 58 -33.68 -13.75 -10.69
N ARG A 59 -33.09 -14.79 -11.30
CA ARG A 59 -32.12 -15.68 -10.65
C ARG A 59 -30.90 -14.90 -10.16
N ASN A 60 -30.31 -14.07 -11.03
CA ASN A 60 -29.16 -13.22 -10.69
C ASN A 60 -29.47 -12.26 -9.54
N LYS A 61 -30.67 -11.64 -9.52
CA LYS A 61 -31.10 -10.78 -8.40
C LYS A 61 -31.32 -11.56 -7.10
N LYS A 62 -31.80 -12.80 -7.19
CA LYS A 62 -31.96 -13.67 -6.02
C LYS A 62 -30.61 -14.06 -5.42
N GLU A 63 -29.64 -14.41 -6.25
CA GLU A 63 -28.26 -14.70 -5.81
C GLU A 63 -27.58 -13.48 -5.17
N GLN A 64 -27.75 -12.29 -5.76
CA GLN A 64 -27.27 -11.03 -5.17
C GLN A 64 -27.92 -10.76 -3.80
N LEU A 65 -29.23 -10.99 -3.66
CA LEU A 65 -29.94 -10.83 -2.40
C LEU A 65 -29.42 -11.80 -1.34
N ASP A 66 -29.22 -13.07 -1.70
CA ASP A 66 -28.75 -14.09 -0.76
C ASP A 66 -27.32 -13.80 -0.29
N GLN A 67 -26.46 -13.26 -1.17
CA GLN A 67 -25.11 -12.80 -0.82
C GLN A 67 -25.16 -11.60 0.15
N LEU A 68 -25.96 -10.58 -0.14
CA LEU A 68 -26.13 -9.42 0.74
C LEU A 68 -26.70 -9.80 2.11
N GLN A 69 -27.64 -10.75 2.17
CA GLN A 69 -28.16 -11.26 3.45
C GLN A 69 -27.07 -11.92 4.29
N LYS A 70 -26.14 -12.62 3.65
CA LYS A 70 -25.00 -13.25 4.33
C LYS A 70 -24.03 -12.21 4.89
N GLU A 71 -23.72 -11.17 4.11
CA GLU A 71 -22.87 -10.05 4.53
C GLU A 71 -23.47 -9.26 5.68
N LEU A 72 -24.77 -8.93 5.61
CA LEU A 72 -25.51 -8.25 6.67
C LEU A 72 -25.47 -9.05 7.98
N LYS A 73 -25.66 -10.37 7.92
CA LYS A 73 -25.60 -11.23 9.10
C LYS A 73 -24.24 -11.14 9.80
N VAL A 74 -23.15 -11.15 9.04
CA VAL A 74 -21.78 -11.00 9.59
C VAL A 74 -21.62 -9.64 10.25
N LEU A 75 -22.06 -8.56 9.60
CA LEU A 75 -22.01 -7.21 10.17
C LEU A 75 -22.80 -7.11 11.49
N GLU A 76 -24.02 -7.67 11.54
CA GLU A 76 -24.84 -7.66 12.75
C GLU A 76 -24.19 -8.41 13.92
N GLU A 77 -23.55 -9.55 13.65
CA GLU A 77 -22.81 -10.32 14.65
C GLU A 77 -21.61 -9.51 15.19
N ASP A 78 -20.89 -8.82 14.32
CA ASP A 78 -19.71 -8.05 14.70
C ASP A 78 -20.05 -6.72 15.37
N ILE A 79 -21.12 -6.04 14.96
CA ILE A 79 -21.64 -4.85 15.66
C ILE A 79 -21.95 -5.23 17.10
N LYS A 80 -22.70 -6.33 17.33
CA LYS A 80 -23.01 -6.81 18.69
C LYS A 80 -21.75 -7.13 19.50
N ARG A 81 -20.75 -7.74 18.86
CA ARG A 81 -19.47 -8.06 19.52
C ARG A 81 -18.75 -6.77 19.95
N VAL A 82 -18.64 -5.79 19.06
CA VAL A 82 -17.98 -4.50 19.34
C VAL A 82 -18.75 -3.69 20.39
N GLU A 83 -20.08 -3.66 20.33
CA GLU A 83 -20.93 -3.04 21.36
C GLU A 83 -20.66 -3.63 22.74
N GLY A 84 -20.53 -4.96 22.84
CA GLY A 84 -20.16 -5.65 24.08
C GLY A 84 -18.77 -5.26 24.60
N LEU A 85 -17.78 -5.10 23.71
CA LEU A 85 -16.44 -4.64 24.10
C LEU A 85 -16.47 -3.20 24.63
N ILE A 86 -17.17 -2.29 23.95
CA ILE A 86 -17.34 -0.90 24.38
C ILE A 86 -18.04 -0.83 25.75
N PHE A 87 -19.07 -1.65 25.96
CA PHE A 87 -19.79 -1.71 27.24
C PHE A 87 -18.86 -2.16 28.38
N ASN A 88 -18.03 -3.19 28.15
CA ASN A 88 -17.08 -3.70 29.15
C ASN A 88 -15.98 -2.68 29.47
N GLU A 89 -15.45 -1.97 28.48
CA GLU A 89 -14.44 -0.91 28.71
C GLU A 89 -15.02 0.28 29.50
N THR A 90 -16.28 0.63 29.25
CA THR A 90 -16.95 1.75 29.95
C THR A 90 -17.38 1.40 31.38
N THR A 91 -17.77 0.15 31.66
CA THR A 91 -18.08 -0.32 33.02
C THR A 91 -16.85 -0.68 33.86
N GLY A 92 -15.75 -1.12 33.24
CA GLY A 92 -14.47 -1.35 33.93
C GLY A 92 -13.84 -0.09 34.54
N MET A 93 -14.21 1.10 34.05
CA MET A 93 -13.85 2.40 34.65
C MET A 93 -14.71 2.77 35.88
N TYR A 94 -15.78 2.02 36.16
CA TYR A 94 -16.70 2.23 37.28
C TYR A 94 -16.91 0.92 38.06
N SER A 95 -15.85 0.36 38.63
CA SER A 95 -15.99 -0.68 39.67
C SER A 95 -15.72 -0.06 41.05
N PRO A 96 -16.65 -0.16 42.02
CA PRO A 96 -16.42 0.33 43.37
C PRO A 96 -15.41 -0.59 44.07
N VAL A 97 -14.37 0.03 44.63
CA VAL A 97 -13.40 -0.62 45.52
C VAL A 97 -14.17 -1.33 46.64
N SER A 98 -14.12 -2.66 46.66
CA SER A 98 -14.56 -3.46 47.81
C SER A 98 -13.33 -3.76 48.66
N GLU A 99 -13.31 -3.15 49.85
CA GLU A 99 -12.38 -3.44 50.93
C GLU A 99 -12.40 -4.92 51.31
N SER A 100 -11.21 -5.51 51.37
CA SER A 100 -10.67 -6.30 52.50
C SER A 100 -9.93 -7.56 52.03
N THR A 101 -8.60 -7.46 51.96
CA THR A 101 -7.70 -8.38 52.67
C THR A 101 -6.27 -7.82 52.65
N HIS A 102 -5.67 -7.76 53.85
CA HIS A 102 -4.31 -7.33 54.13
C HIS A 102 -3.23 -8.10 53.35
N VAL A 103 -2.28 -7.37 52.75
CA VAL A 103 -0.84 -7.71 52.74
C VAL A 103 -0.02 -6.41 52.54
N PRO A 104 1.15 -6.19 53.19
CA PRO A 104 1.76 -4.87 53.30
C PRO A 104 2.85 -4.55 52.27
N ASN A 105 2.92 -3.24 51.95
CA ASN A 105 4.04 -2.41 51.47
C ASN A 105 4.97 -2.89 50.34
N LEU A 106 4.95 -2.13 49.24
CA LEU A 106 6.18 -1.63 48.61
C LEU A 106 5.94 -0.25 47.97
N ASP A 107 6.77 0.72 48.35
CA ASP A 107 6.82 2.11 47.90
C ASP A 107 6.99 2.27 46.38
N SER A 108 6.25 3.22 45.78
CA SER A 108 6.74 4.01 44.64
C SER A 108 5.92 5.30 44.46
N THR A 109 6.63 6.40 44.62
CA THR A 109 6.18 7.79 44.72
C THR A 109 6.15 8.46 43.33
N VAL A 110 4.97 8.86 42.81
CA VAL A 110 4.86 9.95 41.81
C VAL A 110 3.51 10.68 41.97
N PRO A 111 3.43 12.03 41.90
CA PRO A 111 2.26 12.79 42.34
C PRO A 111 1.15 12.96 41.28
N GLN A 112 -0.10 12.94 41.76
CA GLN A 112 -1.32 13.32 41.05
C GLN A 112 -1.36 14.81 40.70
N PHE A 113 -1.82 15.13 39.50
CA PHE A 113 -2.37 16.46 39.17
C PHE A 113 -3.76 16.27 38.55
N GLU A 114 -4.78 16.76 39.26
CA GLU A 114 -6.19 16.70 38.88
C GLU A 114 -6.49 17.55 37.64
N ALA A 115 -7.32 17.04 36.73
CA ALA A 115 -7.99 17.83 35.71
C ALA A 115 -9.52 17.69 35.89
N PRO A 116 -10.28 18.80 35.86
CA PRO A 116 -11.72 18.77 36.11
C PRO A 116 -12.49 18.25 34.89
N SER A 117 -13.54 17.46 35.13
CA SER A 117 -14.54 17.10 34.12
C SER A 117 -15.33 18.35 33.67
N PRO A 118 -15.81 18.39 32.41
CA PRO A 118 -17.24 18.64 32.25
C PRO A 118 -17.92 17.94 31.04
N SER A 119 -19.06 17.33 31.37
CA SER A 119 -20.38 17.38 30.71
C SER A 119 -20.52 17.49 29.18
N HIS A 120 -21.30 16.55 28.66
CA HIS A 120 -22.00 16.59 27.38
C HIS A 120 -22.79 17.90 27.15
N SER A 121 -22.61 18.51 25.99
CA SER A 121 -23.68 19.21 25.26
C SER A 121 -23.36 19.25 23.77
N ILE A 122 -24.21 18.59 22.99
CA ILE A 122 -24.36 18.74 21.55
C ILE A 122 -24.88 20.15 21.28
N ILE A 123 -24.26 20.90 20.35
CA ILE A 123 -24.92 21.78 19.37
C ILE A 123 -23.86 22.29 18.36
N ASP A 124 -24.33 22.30 17.11
CA ASP A 124 -23.78 22.76 15.85
C ASP A 124 -23.20 24.18 15.84
N SER A 125 -22.13 24.41 15.06
CA SER A 125 -21.72 25.73 14.56
C SER A 125 -20.69 25.59 13.44
N THR A 126 -21.11 26.00 12.25
CA THR A 126 -20.32 26.29 11.05
C THR A 126 -19.05 27.10 11.33
N GLU A 127 -17.89 26.65 10.84
CA GLU A 127 -16.73 27.53 10.67
C GLU A 127 -16.15 27.45 9.25
N TYR A 128 -16.11 28.62 8.65
CA TYR A 128 -15.56 28.97 7.36
C TYR A 128 -14.08 28.60 7.27
N SER A 129 -13.71 27.96 6.17
CA SER A 129 -12.33 27.81 5.71
C SER A 129 -11.72 29.17 5.37
N GLN A 130 -10.65 29.56 6.07
CA GLN A 130 -9.66 30.52 5.56
C GLN A 130 -8.36 29.80 5.17
N PRO A 131 -7.69 30.20 4.08
CA PRO A 131 -6.42 29.62 3.68
C PRO A 131 -5.28 30.17 4.58
N PRO A 132 -4.20 29.42 4.85
CA PRO A 132 -3.06 29.98 5.58
C PRO A 132 -2.31 30.96 4.68
N GLY A 133 -2.49 32.26 4.98
CA GLY A 133 -1.61 33.32 4.52
C GLY A 133 -0.24 33.22 5.17
N PHE A 134 0.79 33.49 4.37
CA PHE A 134 2.19 33.59 4.77
C PHE A 134 2.42 34.84 5.64
N GLY A 135 3.09 34.66 6.79
CA GLY A 135 3.71 35.74 7.55
C GLY A 135 2.88 36.26 8.73
N GLY A 136 3.38 36.04 9.95
CA GLY A 136 2.82 36.67 11.15
C GLY A 136 3.19 35.94 12.43
N SER A 137 4.28 36.36 13.06
CA SER A 137 4.62 36.01 14.45
C SER A 137 3.44 36.36 15.36
N SER A 138 2.82 35.35 15.99
CA SER A 138 2.01 35.55 17.18
C SER A 138 2.33 34.46 18.20
N GLN A 139 2.76 34.88 19.39
CA GLN A 139 2.81 34.03 20.57
C GLN A 139 1.40 33.52 20.86
N GLY A 140 1.15 32.26 20.57
CA GLY A 140 -0.14 31.61 20.80
C GLY A 140 0.07 30.15 21.09
N LYS A 141 -0.22 29.77 22.35
CA LYS A 141 -0.52 28.42 22.87
C LYS A 141 0.15 27.25 22.13
N ARG A 142 1.08 26.54 22.80
CA ARG A 142 1.60 25.22 22.38
C ARG A 142 0.44 24.34 21.93
N GLN A 143 0.21 24.29 20.63
CA GLN A 143 -0.86 23.53 20.03
C GLN A 143 -0.47 22.05 20.19
N THR A 144 -1.29 21.28 20.88
CA THR A 144 -1.06 19.84 21.11
C THR A 144 -1.31 19.09 19.80
N TRP A 145 -0.28 19.04 18.95
CA TRP A 145 -0.29 18.37 17.65
C TRP A 145 -0.44 16.84 17.71
N TYR A 146 -0.54 16.27 18.92
CA TYR A 146 -0.72 14.83 19.17
C TYR A 146 -2.18 14.36 19.11
N ASN A 147 -3.14 15.27 18.98
CA ASN A 147 -4.55 14.89 19.00
C ASN A 147 -5.06 14.64 17.58
N ASN A 148 -4.84 13.43 17.06
CA ASN A 148 -5.64 12.90 15.96
C ASN A 148 -7.07 12.72 16.48
N THR A 149 -7.88 13.77 16.31
CA THR A 149 -9.24 13.79 16.85
C THR A 149 -10.06 12.65 16.25
N LEU A 150 -11.05 12.17 16.99
CA LEU A 150 -12.01 11.18 16.47
C LEU A 150 -12.66 11.68 15.17
N ALA A 151 -12.85 12.99 15.02
CA ALA A 151 -13.35 13.62 13.80
C ALA A 151 -12.39 13.43 12.61
N SER A 152 -11.08 13.64 12.80
CA SER A 152 -10.05 13.42 11.77
C SER A 152 -9.92 11.94 11.36
N ARG A 153 -10.13 11.01 12.29
CA ARG A 153 -10.21 9.57 11.98
C ARG A 153 -11.46 9.23 11.19
N ARG A 154 -12.63 9.72 11.63
CA ARG A 154 -13.93 9.52 10.95
C ARG A 154 -13.92 10.04 9.52
N LYS A 155 -13.40 11.25 9.27
CA LYS A 155 -13.33 11.84 7.92
C LYS A 155 -12.61 10.94 6.91
N ARG A 156 -11.51 10.30 7.32
CA ARG A 156 -10.74 9.38 6.46
C ARG A 156 -11.41 8.04 6.26
N LEU A 157 -12.05 7.52 7.31
CA LEU A 157 -12.88 6.33 7.20
C LEU A 157 -13.97 6.56 6.13
N THR A 158 -14.68 7.68 6.18
CA THR A 158 -15.68 8.03 5.17
C THR A 158 -15.09 8.18 3.76
N ALA A 159 -13.91 8.79 3.64
CA ALA A 159 -13.26 9.00 2.34
C ALA A 159 -12.83 7.70 1.64
N HIS A 160 -12.56 6.64 2.40
CA HIS A 160 -12.09 5.34 1.91
C HIS A 160 -13.03 4.19 2.29
N PHE A 161 -14.32 4.49 2.48
CA PHE A 161 -15.27 3.54 3.04
C PHE A 161 -15.41 2.28 2.15
N GLU A 162 -15.56 2.46 0.84
CA GLU A 162 -15.72 1.34 -0.11
C GLU A 162 -14.51 0.39 -0.08
N ASP A 163 -13.29 0.93 -0.09
CA ASP A 163 -12.05 0.14 0.00
C ASP A 163 -11.95 -0.60 1.34
N LEU A 164 -12.30 0.07 2.44
CA LEU A 164 -12.29 -0.51 3.78
C LEU A 164 -13.37 -1.58 3.95
N GLU A 165 -14.54 -1.42 3.34
CA GLU A 165 -15.62 -2.39 3.32
C GLU A 165 -15.23 -3.65 2.52
N GLN A 166 -14.61 -3.47 1.35
CA GLN A 166 -14.04 -4.59 0.59
C GLN A 166 -12.93 -5.30 1.38
N CYS A 167 -12.05 -4.55 2.04
CA CYS A 167 -11.01 -5.10 2.91
C CYS A 167 -11.61 -5.87 4.10
N TYR A 168 -12.67 -5.35 4.71
CA TYR A 168 -13.40 -6.02 5.78
C TYR A 168 -13.95 -7.36 5.31
N PHE A 169 -14.74 -7.39 4.23
CA PHE A 169 -15.35 -8.62 3.75
C PHE A 169 -14.32 -9.61 3.20
N SER A 170 -13.25 -9.17 2.56
CA SER A 170 -12.16 -10.07 2.14
C SER A 170 -11.44 -10.72 3.32
N THR A 171 -11.27 -9.99 4.43
CA THR A 171 -10.69 -10.52 5.69
C THR A 171 -11.67 -11.47 6.38
N ARG A 172 -12.94 -11.09 6.48
CA ARG A 172 -13.99 -11.83 7.21
C ARG A 172 -14.56 -13.03 6.47
N LEU A 173 -14.63 -12.99 5.15
CA LEU A 173 -15.19 -14.06 4.31
C LEU A 173 -14.10 -14.88 3.59
N SER A 174 -12.84 -14.73 4.00
CA SER A 174 -11.75 -15.58 3.55
C SER A 174 -12.10 -17.06 3.77
N ARG A 175 -12.12 -17.84 2.68
CA ARG A 175 -12.69 -19.21 2.62
C ARG A 175 -11.80 -20.27 3.30
N LEU A 176 -11.62 -20.19 4.61
CA LEU A 176 -10.90 -21.21 5.38
C LEU A 176 -11.76 -21.71 6.55
N SER A 177 -11.87 -23.03 6.64
CA SER A 177 -12.89 -23.79 7.38
C SER A 177 -12.59 -23.97 8.87
N ASP A 178 -12.58 -22.90 9.67
CA ASP A 178 -12.47 -23.03 11.13
C ASP A 178 -13.25 -21.95 11.91
N GLU A 179 -14.18 -22.40 12.78
CA GLU A 179 -15.03 -21.60 13.66
C GLU A 179 -14.24 -20.72 14.66
N THR A 180 -13.06 -21.19 15.09
CA THR A 180 -12.18 -20.49 16.04
C THR A 180 -11.46 -19.27 15.44
N ARG A 181 -11.54 -19.04 14.12
CA ARG A 181 -10.88 -17.91 13.47
C ARG A 181 -11.74 -16.66 13.32
N SER A 182 -13.06 -16.73 13.56
CA SER A 182 -13.96 -15.58 13.36
C SER A 182 -13.64 -14.38 14.24
N VAL A 183 -13.20 -14.60 15.49
CA VAL A 183 -12.77 -13.56 16.42
C VAL A 183 -11.45 -12.93 15.95
N ASN A 184 -10.47 -13.78 15.58
CA ASN A 184 -9.17 -13.32 15.10
C ASN A 184 -9.27 -12.46 13.84
N GLN A 185 -10.24 -12.73 12.95
CA GLN A 185 -10.43 -11.93 11.73
C GLN A 185 -11.02 -10.54 12.01
N LEU A 186 -11.86 -10.39 13.04
CA LEU A 186 -12.32 -9.06 13.46
C LEU A 186 -11.15 -8.24 14.03
N GLU A 187 -10.34 -8.88 14.87
CA GLU A 187 -9.15 -8.27 15.48
C GLU A 187 -8.11 -7.87 14.41
N GLU A 188 -7.90 -8.73 13.40
CA GLU A 188 -7.03 -8.43 12.24
C GLU A 188 -7.50 -7.20 11.47
N PHE A 189 -8.81 -7.12 11.17
CA PHE A 189 -9.36 -5.93 10.51
C PHE A 189 -9.31 -4.69 11.41
N GLN A 190 -9.56 -4.84 12.72
CA GLN A 190 -9.42 -3.75 13.69
C GLN A 190 -7.98 -3.21 13.70
N GLU A 191 -6.98 -4.08 13.66
CA GLU A 191 -5.58 -3.68 13.57
C GLU A 191 -5.29 -2.94 12.25
N CYS A 192 -5.82 -3.44 11.13
CA CYS A 192 -5.74 -2.77 9.83
C CYS A 192 -6.33 -1.36 9.86
N LEU A 193 -7.56 -1.21 10.37
CA LEU A 193 -8.24 0.07 10.49
C LEU A 193 -7.50 1.04 11.43
N SER A 194 -6.93 0.52 12.52
CA SER A 194 -6.11 1.28 13.46
C SER A 194 -4.83 1.80 12.80
N LYS A 195 -4.11 0.95 12.06
CA LYS A 195 -2.90 1.33 11.29
C LYS A 195 -3.24 2.38 10.23
N PHE A 196 -4.33 2.19 9.48
CA PHE A 196 -4.78 3.12 8.45
C PHE A 196 -5.12 4.51 9.00
N THR A 197 -5.81 4.56 10.14
CA THR A 197 -6.26 5.82 10.75
C THR A 197 -5.21 6.46 11.67
N ARG A 198 -4.03 5.85 11.85
CA ARG A 198 -3.00 6.29 12.81
C ARG A 198 -2.50 7.72 12.57
N TYR A 199 -2.10 8.06 11.34
CA TYR A 199 -1.45 9.34 11.00
C TYR A 199 -2.29 10.17 10.03
N SER A 200 -2.68 11.40 10.39
CA SER A 200 -3.54 12.26 9.56
C SER A 200 -2.82 13.37 8.80
N SER A 201 -1.56 13.63 9.14
CA SER A 201 -0.80 14.76 8.61
C SER A 201 0.70 14.50 8.70
N VAL A 202 1.44 15.22 7.87
CA VAL A 202 2.90 15.28 7.90
C VAL A 202 3.32 16.69 8.28
N ARG A 203 4.37 16.81 9.10
CA ARG A 203 4.95 18.09 9.50
C ARG A 203 6.43 18.10 9.12
N PRO A 204 6.87 19.03 8.26
CA PRO A 204 8.30 19.26 8.06
C PRO A 204 8.96 19.70 9.36
N LEU A 205 10.04 19.04 9.76
CA LEU A 205 10.84 19.41 10.93
C LEU A 205 12.08 20.23 10.55
N ALA A 206 12.68 19.94 9.40
CA ALA A 206 13.85 20.63 8.87
C ALA A 206 13.88 20.58 7.34
N THR A 207 14.63 21.49 6.72
CA THR A 207 14.88 21.54 5.27
C THR A 207 16.37 21.73 5.04
N LEU A 208 17.00 20.85 4.25
CA LEU A 208 18.43 20.89 3.96
C LEU A 208 18.68 21.02 2.46
N SER A 209 19.75 21.72 2.09
CA SER A 209 20.24 21.74 0.71
C SER A 209 21.43 20.79 0.53
N TYR A 210 21.32 19.88 -0.44
CA TYR A 210 22.39 18.94 -0.73
C TYR A 210 23.56 19.59 -1.49
N ALA A 211 23.28 20.56 -2.37
CA ALA A 211 24.30 21.33 -3.09
C ALA A 211 24.39 22.76 -2.56
N ASN A 212 25.63 23.23 -2.33
CA ASN A 212 25.92 24.62 -1.98
C ASN A 212 26.53 25.39 -3.16
N ASP A 213 26.99 24.68 -4.19
CA ASP A 213 27.73 25.27 -5.31
C ASP A 213 26.81 25.50 -6.52
N LEU A 214 26.72 26.75 -6.99
CA LEU A 214 25.98 27.15 -8.20
C LEU A 214 26.50 26.49 -9.49
N TYR A 215 27.67 25.84 -9.45
CA TYR A 215 28.39 25.32 -10.63
C TYR A 215 28.06 23.86 -10.96
N ASN A 216 27.48 23.09 -10.02
CA ASN A 216 27.05 21.73 -10.31
C ASN A 216 25.66 21.78 -10.96
N GLY A 217 25.60 21.49 -12.27
CA GLY A 217 24.34 21.49 -13.03
C GLY A 217 23.28 20.48 -12.56
N SER A 218 23.59 19.62 -11.57
CA SER A 218 22.64 18.70 -10.96
C SER A 218 22.99 18.42 -9.50
N SER A 219 21.97 18.40 -8.63
CA SER A 219 22.07 18.16 -7.18
C SER A 219 21.18 17.00 -6.73
N ILE A 220 20.90 16.04 -7.63
CA ILE A 220 20.08 14.87 -7.32
C ILE A 220 20.72 14.08 -6.16
N VAL A 221 19.93 13.90 -5.10
CA VAL A 221 20.20 12.97 -4.00
C VAL A 221 19.76 11.59 -4.44
N SER A 222 20.67 10.62 -4.38
CA SER A 222 20.40 9.23 -4.74
C SER A 222 20.09 8.36 -3.54
N SER A 223 20.61 8.70 -2.35
CA SER A 223 20.44 7.89 -1.15
C SER A 223 20.58 8.72 0.13
N ILE A 224 19.74 8.39 1.11
CA ILE A 224 19.73 8.93 2.46
C ILE A 224 19.59 7.74 3.42
N GLU A 225 20.52 7.59 4.36
CA GLU A 225 20.52 6.46 5.30
C GLU A 225 20.95 6.94 6.69
N PHE A 226 20.29 6.41 7.72
CA PHE A 226 20.66 6.63 9.12
C PHE A 226 21.75 5.66 9.56
N ASP A 227 22.60 6.11 10.49
CA ASP A 227 23.49 5.22 11.23
C ASP A 227 22.68 4.30 12.15
N ARG A 228 23.34 3.29 12.73
CA ARG A 228 22.71 2.25 13.55
C ARG A 228 21.84 2.80 14.69
N ASP A 229 22.29 3.90 15.31
CA ASP A 229 21.64 4.44 16.51
C ASP A 229 20.70 5.62 16.16
N CYS A 230 20.58 5.97 14.88
CA CYS A 230 19.80 7.10 14.35
C CYS A 230 20.24 8.49 14.86
N ASP A 231 21.47 8.61 15.35
CA ASP A 231 22.05 9.88 15.77
C ASP A 231 22.52 10.71 14.56
N PHE A 232 22.95 10.01 13.50
CA PHE A 232 23.46 10.60 12.28
C PHE A 232 22.74 10.07 11.05
N PHE A 233 22.64 10.89 10.02
CA PHE A 233 22.24 10.43 8.69
C PHE A 233 23.23 10.93 7.65
N ALA A 234 23.46 10.10 6.64
CA ALA A 234 24.29 10.44 5.50
C ALA A 234 23.43 10.69 4.27
N ILE A 235 23.85 11.64 3.43
CA ILE A 235 23.25 11.96 2.15
C ILE A 235 24.30 11.81 1.06
N ALA A 236 23.96 11.10 -0.02
CA ALA A 236 24.82 10.93 -1.19
C ALA A 236 24.06 11.13 -2.50
N GLY A 237 24.79 11.34 -3.60
CA GLY A 237 24.19 11.74 -4.86
C GLY A 237 25.18 12.07 -5.97
N VAL A 238 24.67 12.79 -6.97
CA VAL A 238 25.40 13.07 -8.23
C VAL A 238 26.51 14.11 -8.09
N THR A 239 26.58 14.81 -6.96
CA THR A 239 27.66 15.77 -6.63
C THR A 239 28.97 15.07 -6.22
N LYS A 240 28.99 13.73 -6.19
CA LYS A 240 30.14 12.90 -5.79
C LYS A 240 30.59 13.11 -4.35
N ARG A 241 29.72 13.62 -3.49
CA ARG A 241 29.98 13.85 -2.07
C ARG A 241 29.08 12.97 -1.22
N ILE A 242 29.57 12.52 -0.09
CA ILE A 242 28.76 11.92 0.98
C ILE A 242 28.83 12.90 2.15
N LYS A 243 27.68 13.43 2.56
CA LYS A 243 27.57 14.39 3.66
C LYS A 243 26.91 13.73 4.85
N VAL A 244 27.57 13.75 6.01
CA VAL A 244 27.03 13.20 7.26
C VAL A 244 26.53 14.35 8.13
N PHE A 245 25.32 14.22 8.68
CA PHE A 245 24.67 15.20 9.53
C PHE A 245 24.25 14.56 10.85
N GLU A 246 24.33 15.33 11.93
CA GLU A 246 23.74 14.95 13.22
C GLU A 246 22.25 15.29 13.24
N TYR A 247 21.41 14.29 13.48
CA TYR A 247 19.96 14.43 13.42
C TYR A 247 19.42 15.44 14.44
N GLY A 248 19.88 15.36 15.69
CA GLY A 248 19.44 16.24 16.78
C GLY A 248 19.67 17.72 16.47
N THR A 249 20.85 18.04 15.97
CA THR A 249 21.24 19.40 15.56
C THR A 249 20.37 19.90 14.41
N VAL A 250 20.12 19.06 13.41
CA VAL A 250 19.30 19.41 12.23
C VAL A 250 17.86 19.78 12.61
N ILE A 251 17.24 19.10 13.57
CA ILE A 251 15.84 19.37 13.91
C ILE A 251 15.64 20.46 14.97
N GLN A 252 16.70 20.82 15.72
CA GLN A 252 16.65 21.85 16.76
C GLN A 252 16.96 23.24 16.23
N ASP A 253 17.92 23.32 15.30
CA ASP A 253 18.41 24.60 14.82
C ASP A 253 17.45 25.21 13.78
N ALA A 254 16.90 26.37 14.11
CA ALA A 254 16.23 27.24 13.14
C ALA A 254 17.30 28.06 12.39
N VAL A 255 18.14 27.38 11.62
CA VAL A 255 19.18 27.99 10.79
C VAL A 255 18.82 27.91 9.32
N ASP A 256 19.26 28.91 8.55
CA ASP A 256 19.07 28.92 7.10
C ASP A 256 19.93 27.86 6.39
N ILE A 257 21.05 27.44 7.01
CA ILE A 257 22.04 26.54 6.42
C ILE A 257 22.54 25.53 7.47
N HIS A 258 22.39 24.23 7.17
CA HIS A 258 22.95 23.14 7.97
C HIS A 258 24.29 22.69 7.40
N TYR A 259 25.33 22.67 8.23
CA TYR A 259 26.65 22.16 7.85
C TYR A 259 26.78 20.67 8.23
N PRO A 260 27.34 19.83 7.35
CA PRO A 260 27.60 18.44 7.69
C PRO A 260 28.74 18.34 8.72
N VAL A 261 28.65 17.35 9.61
CA VAL A 261 29.73 17.02 10.57
C VAL A 261 30.94 16.42 9.89
N ASN A 262 30.75 15.76 8.73
CA ASN A 262 31.82 15.27 7.89
C ASN A 262 31.38 15.23 6.40
N GLU A 263 32.33 15.41 5.50
CA GLU A 263 32.11 15.36 4.05
C GLU A 263 33.20 14.51 3.39
N MET A 264 32.78 13.45 2.69
CA MET A 264 33.68 12.54 1.95
C MET A 264 33.48 12.73 0.44
N THR A 265 34.57 12.71 -0.31
CA THR A 265 34.54 12.90 -1.78
C THR A 265 34.87 11.60 -2.53
N CYS A 266 34.04 11.29 -3.52
CA CYS A 266 34.18 10.17 -4.44
C CYS A 266 34.63 10.64 -5.84
N ASN A 267 35.17 9.73 -6.64
CA ASN A 267 35.63 10.05 -7.99
C ASN A 267 34.48 10.08 -9.01
N SER A 268 33.36 9.40 -8.70
CA SER A 268 32.18 9.32 -9.55
C SER A 268 30.90 9.58 -8.78
N LYS A 269 29.78 9.64 -9.51
CA LYS A 269 28.45 9.87 -8.94
C LYS A 269 28.08 8.67 -8.06
N ILE A 270 27.51 8.93 -6.89
CA ILE A 270 27.16 7.90 -5.93
C ILE A 270 25.72 7.46 -6.19
N SER A 271 25.49 6.15 -6.24
CA SER A 271 24.17 5.56 -6.50
C SER A 271 23.45 5.16 -5.21
N CYS A 272 24.19 4.65 -4.22
CA CYS A 272 23.63 4.14 -2.97
C CYS A 272 24.68 4.21 -1.86
N ILE A 273 24.20 4.36 -0.63
CA ILE A 273 25.00 4.20 0.59
C ILE A 273 24.28 3.24 1.54
N SER A 274 25.02 2.65 2.48
CA SER A 274 24.46 1.75 3.51
C SER A 274 25.33 1.80 4.76
N TRP A 275 24.75 2.09 5.92
CA TRP A 275 25.44 2.01 7.20
C TRP A 275 25.45 0.57 7.73
N SER A 276 26.53 0.21 8.43
CA SER A 276 26.57 -1.06 9.15
C SER A 276 25.63 -1.04 10.35
N SER A 277 24.83 -2.09 10.52
CA SER A 277 24.03 -2.31 11.74
C SER A 277 24.87 -2.75 12.95
N TYR A 278 26.18 -2.93 12.79
CA TYR A 278 27.09 -3.39 13.86
C TYR A 278 28.11 -2.32 14.25
N HIS A 279 28.78 -1.72 13.27
CA HIS A 279 29.84 -0.75 13.49
C HIS A 279 29.32 0.66 13.18
N LYS A 280 29.14 1.50 14.21
CA LYS A 280 28.53 2.84 14.09
C LYS A 280 29.19 3.73 13.04
N ASN A 281 30.51 3.63 12.89
CA ASN A 281 31.29 4.43 11.95
C ASN A 281 31.37 3.84 10.54
N LEU A 282 30.99 2.58 10.32
CA LEU A 282 31.21 1.91 9.04
C LEU A 282 30.08 2.21 8.06
N LEU A 283 30.43 2.87 6.96
CA LEU A 283 29.54 3.26 5.87
C LEU A 283 30.04 2.68 4.55
N ALA A 284 29.17 2.05 3.77
CA ALA A 284 29.46 1.62 2.42
C ALA A 284 28.87 2.62 1.40
N SER A 285 29.52 2.76 0.25
CA SER A 285 28.99 3.50 -0.90
C SER A 285 29.23 2.76 -2.20
N SER A 286 28.28 2.80 -3.12
CA SER A 286 28.45 2.35 -4.51
C SER A 286 28.42 3.53 -5.50
N ASP A 287 29.20 3.44 -6.58
CA ASP A 287 29.29 4.52 -7.56
C ASP A 287 29.11 4.09 -9.03
N TYR A 288 29.11 5.10 -9.91
CA TYR A 288 28.84 4.94 -11.34
C TYR A 288 29.99 4.29 -12.13
N GLU A 289 31.17 4.11 -11.53
CA GLU A 289 32.27 3.33 -12.12
C GLU A 289 32.24 1.87 -11.68
N GLY A 290 31.27 1.47 -10.85
CA GLY A 290 31.22 0.12 -10.30
C GLY A 290 32.03 -0.06 -9.02
N THR A 291 32.58 1.02 -8.44
CA THR A 291 33.36 0.90 -7.21
C THR A 291 32.43 0.78 -6.01
N VAL A 292 32.75 -0.14 -5.10
CA VAL A 292 32.16 -0.21 -3.76
C VAL A 292 33.23 0.17 -2.74
N ILE A 293 33.00 1.22 -1.96
CA ILE A 293 33.97 1.75 -0.99
C ILE A 293 33.43 1.58 0.42
N LEU A 294 34.27 1.12 1.33
CA LEU A 294 34.01 1.15 2.76
C LEU A 294 34.72 2.35 3.38
N TRP A 295 33.96 3.13 4.14
CA TRP A 295 34.38 4.35 4.80
C TRP A 295 34.23 4.21 6.30
N ASP A 296 35.13 4.87 7.02
CA ASP A 296 34.78 5.43 8.32
C ASP A 296 34.06 6.76 8.08
N GLY A 297 32.76 6.81 8.37
CA GLY A 297 31.89 7.95 8.10
C GLY A 297 32.22 9.21 8.90
N PHE A 298 33.01 9.12 9.97
CA PHE A 298 33.37 10.27 10.81
C PHE A 298 34.80 10.75 10.56
N THR A 299 35.73 9.85 10.23
CA THR A 299 37.11 10.22 9.90
C THR A 299 37.34 10.42 8.40
N GLY A 300 36.42 9.94 7.56
CA GLY A 300 36.52 9.97 6.10
C GLY A 300 37.54 9.00 5.51
N GLN A 301 38.14 8.12 6.32
CA GLN A 301 39.12 7.14 5.85
C GLN A 301 38.46 6.01 5.06
N ARG A 302 39.10 5.60 3.96
CA ARG A 302 38.70 4.44 3.16
C ARG A 302 39.39 3.19 3.71
N SER A 303 38.62 2.24 4.22
CA SER A 303 39.16 0.98 4.74
C SER A 303 39.28 -0.10 3.66
N LYS A 304 38.35 -0.13 2.69
CA LYS A 304 38.36 -1.02 1.52
C LYS A 304 37.85 -0.31 0.28
N VAL A 305 38.38 -0.70 -0.87
CA VAL A 305 37.95 -0.24 -2.20
C VAL A 305 37.83 -1.47 -3.09
N TYR A 306 36.60 -1.86 -3.39
CA TYR A 306 36.29 -3.01 -4.23
C TYR A 306 36.03 -2.56 -5.66
N GLN A 307 36.83 -3.06 -6.60
CA GLN A 307 36.80 -2.68 -8.02
C GLN A 307 36.72 -3.93 -8.91
N GLU A 308 35.64 -4.70 -8.75
CA GLU A 308 35.39 -5.85 -9.62
C GLU A 308 34.12 -5.73 -10.47
N HIS A 309 33.22 -4.78 -10.19
CA HIS A 309 32.11 -4.53 -11.10
C HIS A 309 32.60 -3.79 -12.34
N GLU A 310 32.17 -4.25 -13.51
CA GLU A 310 32.66 -3.75 -14.81
C GLU A 310 31.84 -2.56 -15.32
N LYS A 311 30.73 -2.25 -14.64
CA LYS A 311 29.79 -1.17 -14.96
C LYS A 311 29.26 -0.56 -13.67
N ARG A 312 28.45 0.50 -13.82
CA ARG A 312 27.76 1.20 -12.74
C ARG A 312 27.15 0.24 -11.72
N CYS A 313 27.56 0.40 -10.47
CA CYS A 313 26.95 -0.26 -9.34
C CYS A 313 25.77 0.58 -8.87
N TRP A 314 24.58 0.01 -8.77
CA TRP A 314 23.36 0.73 -8.40
C TRP A 314 23.07 0.71 -6.91
N SER A 315 23.45 -0.35 -6.23
CA SER A 315 23.03 -0.59 -4.86
C SER A 315 24.12 -1.33 -4.08
N VAL A 316 24.22 -0.99 -2.80
CA VAL A 316 25.04 -1.68 -1.82
C VAL A 316 24.24 -1.83 -0.53
N ASP A 317 24.36 -2.97 0.16
CA ASP A 317 23.66 -3.21 1.42
C ASP A 317 24.51 -4.08 2.36
N PHE A 318 24.63 -3.66 3.61
CA PHE A 318 25.21 -4.49 4.67
C PHE A 318 24.26 -5.59 5.08
N ASN A 319 24.83 -6.75 5.43
CA ASN A 319 24.06 -7.82 6.04
C ASN A 319 23.69 -7.46 7.49
N LEU A 320 22.39 -7.40 7.76
CA LEU A 320 21.87 -7.03 9.08
C LEU A 320 22.24 -8.05 10.17
N MET A 321 22.55 -9.29 9.80
CA MET A 321 22.78 -10.45 10.67
C MET A 321 24.23 -10.99 10.60
N ASP A 322 25.11 -10.38 9.77
CA ASP A 322 26.54 -10.70 9.69
C ASP A 322 27.37 -9.41 9.52
N PRO A 323 28.17 -8.99 10.53
CA PRO A 323 28.90 -7.72 10.51
C PRO A 323 29.95 -7.62 9.39
N LYS A 324 30.33 -8.75 8.79
CA LYS A 324 31.41 -8.80 7.80
C LYS A 324 30.89 -8.77 6.38
N LEU A 325 29.64 -9.15 6.14
CA LEU A 325 29.12 -9.40 4.81
C LEU A 325 28.37 -8.15 4.30
N LEU A 326 28.61 -7.80 3.05
CA LEU A 326 27.81 -6.84 2.30
C LEU A 326 27.60 -7.35 0.86
N ALA A 327 26.62 -6.78 0.18
CA ALA A 327 26.29 -7.14 -1.19
C ALA A 327 26.21 -5.88 -2.04
N SER A 328 26.46 -6.03 -3.34
CA SER A 328 26.26 -4.96 -4.32
C SER A 328 25.69 -5.50 -5.63
N GLY A 329 24.92 -4.67 -6.32
CA GLY A 329 24.30 -5.00 -7.62
C GLY A 329 24.62 -3.96 -8.69
N SER A 330 24.88 -4.40 -9.91
CA SER A 330 25.40 -3.57 -11.01
C SER A 330 24.73 -3.83 -12.37
N ASP A 331 24.93 -2.87 -13.29
CA ASP A 331 24.61 -2.99 -14.72
C ASP A 331 25.43 -4.06 -15.46
N ASP A 332 26.44 -4.64 -14.82
CA ASP A 332 27.19 -5.81 -15.32
C ASP A 332 26.42 -7.14 -15.16
N ALA A 333 25.16 -7.06 -14.72
CA ALA A 333 24.28 -8.19 -14.45
C ALA A 333 24.81 -9.13 -13.34
N LYS A 334 25.64 -8.63 -12.41
CA LYS A 334 26.13 -9.39 -11.26
C LYS A 334 25.64 -8.80 -9.95
N VAL A 335 25.36 -9.71 -9.01
CA VAL A 335 25.35 -9.41 -7.57
C VAL A 335 26.65 -9.93 -6.99
N LYS A 336 27.47 -9.07 -6.38
CA LYS A 336 28.69 -9.48 -5.69
C LYS A 336 28.49 -9.45 -4.19
N LEU A 337 29.02 -10.46 -3.51
CA LEU A 337 29.14 -10.51 -2.06
C LEU A 337 30.57 -10.18 -1.65
N TRP A 338 30.71 -9.35 -0.62
CA TRP A 338 32.00 -8.88 -0.13
C TRP A 338 32.13 -9.16 1.36
N SER A 339 33.35 -9.45 1.80
CA SER A 339 33.68 -9.53 3.22
C SER A 339 34.58 -8.35 3.58
N THR A 340 34.26 -7.61 4.65
CA THR A 340 35.08 -6.49 5.14
C THR A 340 36.53 -6.87 5.46
N ASN A 341 36.80 -8.17 5.64
CA ASN A 341 38.13 -8.71 5.95
C ASN A 341 38.92 -9.13 4.71
N LEU A 342 38.33 -9.15 3.53
CA LEU A 342 38.96 -9.62 2.29
C LEU A 342 39.02 -8.47 1.28
N ASP A 343 39.94 -8.58 0.31
CA ASP A 343 40.09 -7.57 -0.74
C ASP A 343 39.26 -7.88 -2.00
N ASN A 344 38.87 -9.15 -2.18
CA ASN A 344 38.11 -9.63 -3.32
C ASN A 344 36.71 -10.11 -2.90
N SER A 345 35.79 -10.20 -3.86
CA SER A 345 34.46 -10.75 -3.63
C SER A 345 34.53 -12.20 -3.16
N VAL A 346 33.67 -12.55 -2.21
CA VAL A 346 33.57 -13.92 -1.67
C VAL A 346 32.66 -14.80 -2.51
N ALA A 347 31.75 -14.19 -3.27
CA ALA A 347 30.87 -14.85 -4.20
C ALA A 347 30.32 -13.85 -5.22
N SER A 348 29.85 -14.37 -6.35
CA SER A 348 29.14 -13.61 -7.38
C SER A 348 27.94 -14.43 -7.86
N ILE A 349 26.80 -13.77 -8.04
CA ILE A 349 25.59 -14.33 -8.63
C ILE A 349 25.38 -13.64 -9.98
N GLU A 350 25.23 -14.41 -11.05
CA GLU A 350 24.92 -13.88 -12.37
C GLU A 350 23.41 -13.80 -12.57
N ALA A 351 22.92 -12.59 -12.81
CA ALA A 351 21.55 -12.31 -13.18
C ALA A 351 21.38 -12.29 -14.70
N LYS A 352 20.13 -12.39 -15.17
CA LYS A 352 19.83 -12.35 -16.61
C LYS A 352 19.78 -10.94 -17.19
N ALA A 353 19.76 -9.92 -16.35
CA ALA A 353 19.64 -8.52 -16.72
C ALA A 353 20.29 -7.62 -15.66
N ASN A 354 20.26 -6.31 -15.85
CA ASN A 354 20.85 -5.34 -14.95
C ASN A 354 20.26 -5.45 -13.54
N VAL A 355 21.09 -5.35 -12.50
CA VAL A 355 20.65 -5.39 -11.11
C VAL A 355 20.51 -3.97 -10.58
N CYS A 356 19.28 -3.57 -10.23
CA CYS A 356 18.96 -2.20 -9.83
C CYS A 356 18.98 -1.99 -8.31
N CYS A 357 18.72 -3.04 -7.53
CA CYS A 357 18.74 -2.98 -6.08
C CYS A 357 19.12 -4.32 -5.46
N VAL A 358 19.79 -4.30 -4.32
CA VAL A 358 20.06 -5.48 -3.48
C VAL A 358 19.66 -5.16 -2.04
N LYS A 359 19.07 -6.11 -1.33
CA LYS A 359 18.75 -5.99 0.10
C LYS A 359 18.86 -7.34 0.81
N PHE A 360 19.57 -7.36 1.93
CA PHE A 360 19.59 -8.52 2.82
C PHE A 360 18.27 -8.65 3.59
N SER A 361 17.93 -9.89 3.94
CA SER A 361 16.82 -10.15 4.84
C SER A 361 17.13 -9.64 6.25
N PRO A 362 16.19 -8.97 6.92
CA PRO A 362 16.35 -8.56 8.32
C PRO A 362 16.25 -9.73 9.30
N THR A 363 15.85 -10.92 8.85
CA THR A 363 15.60 -12.10 9.71
C THR A 363 16.49 -13.29 9.38
N SER A 364 17.28 -13.23 8.31
CA SER A 364 18.17 -14.31 7.89
C SER A 364 19.46 -13.75 7.29
N ARG A 365 20.60 -14.17 7.84
CA ARG A 365 21.92 -13.81 7.30
C ARG A 365 22.20 -14.40 5.91
N TYR A 366 21.41 -15.36 5.45
CA TYR A 366 21.65 -16.09 4.19
C TYR A 366 20.66 -15.73 3.07
N HIS A 367 19.68 -14.88 3.34
CA HIS A 367 18.69 -14.47 2.34
C HIS A 367 18.99 -13.06 1.85
N LEU A 368 19.00 -12.92 0.52
CA LEU A 368 19.17 -11.66 -0.17
C LEU A 368 18.17 -11.60 -1.31
N ALA A 369 17.49 -10.46 -1.43
CA ALA A 369 16.61 -10.14 -2.56
C ALA A 369 17.30 -9.10 -3.44
N PHE A 370 17.10 -9.19 -4.75
CA PHE A 370 17.57 -8.19 -5.69
C PHE A 370 16.57 -7.97 -6.80
N GLY A 371 16.42 -6.72 -7.24
CA GLY A 371 15.56 -6.33 -8.35
C GLY A 371 16.34 -6.27 -9.65
N CYS A 372 15.78 -6.86 -10.71
CA CYS A 372 16.35 -6.79 -12.06
C CYS A 372 15.46 -5.96 -12.98
N ALA A 373 16.07 -5.13 -13.83
CA ALA A 373 15.38 -4.47 -14.93
C ALA A 373 15.78 -5.15 -16.24
N GLY A 374 14.79 -5.69 -16.95
CA GLY A 374 14.95 -6.41 -18.22
C GLY A 374 14.44 -5.62 -19.41
#